data_AF-A0A968SHP6-F1
#
_entry.id   AF-A0A968SHP6-F1
#
_cell.length_a   1.000
_cell.length_b   1.000
_cell.length_c   1.000
_cell.angle_alpha   90.00
_cell.angle_beta   90.00
_cell.angle_gamma   90.00
#
_symmetry.space_group_name_H-M   'P 1'
#
loop_
_entity.id
_entity.type
_entity.pdbx_description
1 polymer ?
#
loop_
_entity_poly.entity_id
_entity_poly.type
_entity_poly.pdbx_seq_one_letter_code
_entity_poly.pdbx_strand_id
1 'polypeptide(L)'
;MSAISSVPSAPVTISAVPNSSTTFTPNTSTVQYSIDVLQDEARHLVEKGIVSRQQPIYVLCQYIPARDWVCVECELERCNFLLRDRIADLMGSEVWDND
;
A
#
# COMPACT_ATOMS: atom_id res chain seq x y z
N MET A 1 -16.76 -17.86 65.52
CA MET A 1 -15.38 -17.71 65.04
C MET A 1 -15.25 -18.56 63.79
N SER A 2 -14.82 -17.93 62.69
CA SER A 2 -14.36 -18.47 61.40
C SER A 2 -15.05 -17.76 60.24
N ALA A 3 -14.25 -16.91 59.62
CA ALA A 3 -14.51 -16.06 58.48
C ALA A 3 -14.34 -16.83 57.16
N ILE A 4 -14.47 -16.08 56.05
CA ILE A 4 -14.32 -16.41 54.61
C ILE A 4 -15.60 -16.99 53.98
N SER A 5 -16.09 -16.59 52.80
CA SER A 5 -15.45 -15.94 51.66
C SER A 5 -16.52 -15.34 50.73
N SER A 6 -16.06 -14.63 49.70
CA SER A 6 -16.77 -14.26 48.46
C SER A 6 -17.50 -12.93 48.44
N VAL A 7 -16.71 -11.89 48.21
CA VAL A 7 -17.13 -10.71 47.44
C VAL A 7 -17.38 -11.11 45.97
N PRO A 8 -18.55 -10.80 45.38
CA PRO A 8 -18.68 -10.84 43.92
C PRO A 8 -18.15 -9.52 43.33
N SER A 9 -17.02 -9.61 42.62
CA SER A 9 -16.52 -8.54 41.78
C SER A 9 -16.98 -8.79 40.34
N ALA A 10 -17.82 -7.91 39.80
CA ALA A 10 -18.13 -7.87 38.38
C ALA A 10 -18.23 -6.39 37.92
N PRO A 11 -17.83 -6.10 36.68
CA PRO A 11 -17.09 -4.90 36.35
C PRO A 11 -17.96 -3.67 36.05
N VAL A 12 -17.48 -2.51 36.49
CA VAL A 12 -17.93 -1.20 36.00
C VAL A 12 -17.62 -1.09 34.51
N THR A 13 -18.65 -1.21 33.66
CA THR A 13 -18.52 -0.85 32.24
C THR A 13 -18.96 0.60 32.10
N ILE A 14 -18.04 1.52 32.29
CA ILE A 14 -18.22 2.90 31.82
C ILE A 14 -17.70 2.90 30.39
N SER A 15 -18.62 3.04 29.43
CA SER A 15 -18.34 3.19 28.01
C SER A 15 -17.25 4.24 27.79
N ALA A 16 -16.11 3.79 27.29
CA ALA A 16 -15.15 4.67 26.64
C ALA A 16 -15.85 5.27 25.42
N VAL A 17 -16.18 6.55 25.49
CA VAL A 17 -16.46 7.34 24.31
C VAL A 17 -15.16 7.43 23.50
N PRO A 18 -15.12 7.02 22.22
CA PRO A 18 -13.97 7.35 21.39
C PRO A 18 -14.06 8.84 21.06
N ASN A 19 -13.13 9.60 21.61
CA ASN A 19 -12.91 10.98 21.23
C ASN A 19 -12.43 10.97 19.77
N SER A 20 -13.34 11.14 18.82
CA SER A 20 -13.03 11.39 17.42
C SER A 20 -12.42 12.79 17.31
N SER A 21 -11.16 12.92 17.72
CA SER A 21 -10.34 14.08 17.37
C SER A 21 -9.98 13.97 15.90
N THR A 22 -10.92 14.36 15.03
CA THR A 22 -10.67 14.64 13.62
C THR A 22 -9.73 15.84 13.55
N THR A 23 -8.45 15.57 13.75
CA THR A 23 -7.40 16.56 13.50
C THR A 23 -7.13 16.44 12.01
N PHE A 24 -7.66 17.39 11.23
CA PHE A 24 -7.40 17.53 9.81
C PHE A 24 -5.89 17.66 9.62
N THR A 25 -5.25 16.59 9.16
CA THR A 25 -3.88 16.64 8.66
C THR A 25 -3.90 17.43 7.36
N PRO A 26 -3.07 18.49 7.22
CA PRO A 26 -2.91 19.16 5.94
C PRO A 26 -2.40 18.13 4.94
N ASN A 27 -3.19 17.97 3.88
CA ASN A 27 -2.97 17.10 2.74
C ASN A 27 -1.78 17.61 1.91
N THR A 28 -0.59 17.35 2.43
CA THR A 28 0.56 17.09 1.56
C THR A 28 0.31 15.71 0.97
N SER A 29 -0.15 15.66 -0.28
CA SER A 29 -0.39 14.42 -1.02
C SER A 29 0.93 13.67 -1.21
N THR A 30 1.42 12.99 -0.18
CA THR A 30 2.43 11.94 -0.31
C THR A 30 1.71 10.80 -1.01
N VAL A 31 1.81 10.78 -2.34
CA VAL A 31 1.36 9.65 -3.14
C VAL A 31 2.18 8.46 -2.67
N GLN A 32 1.58 7.62 -1.82
CA GLN A 32 2.18 6.37 -1.39
C GLN A 32 2.21 5.47 -2.63
N TYR A 33 3.39 5.33 -3.23
CA TYR A 33 3.60 4.41 -4.35
C TYR A 33 3.62 2.97 -3.83
N SER A 34 2.42 2.39 -3.68
CA SER A 34 2.24 0.96 -3.45
C SER A 34 2.44 0.17 -4.76
N ILE A 35 2.62 -1.14 -4.65
CA ILE A 35 2.76 -2.01 -5.83
C ILE A 35 1.54 -1.91 -6.76
N ASP A 36 0.33 -1.77 -6.21
CA ASP A 36 -0.90 -1.58 -6.96
C ASP A 36 -0.87 -0.29 -7.80
N VAL A 37 -0.31 0.79 -7.26
CA VAL A 37 -0.16 2.07 -7.96
C VAL A 37 0.85 1.93 -9.10
N LEU A 38 1.95 1.21 -8.87
CA LEU A 38 2.94 0.92 -9.90
C LEU A 38 2.36 0.05 -11.02
N GLN A 39 1.54 -0.94 -10.69
CA GLN A 39 0.83 -1.78 -11.66
C GLN A 39 -0.19 -0.96 -12.46
N ASP A 40 -0.95 -0.08 -11.80
CA ASP A 40 -1.93 0.78 -12.47
C ASP A 40 -1.26 1.79 -13.40
N GLU A 41 -0.18 2.45 -12.95
CA GLU A 41 0.62 3.33 -13.81
C GLU A 41 1.18 2.58 -15.02
N ALA A 42 1.71 1.37 -14.80
CA ALA A 42 2.20 0.54 -15.88
C ALA A 42 1.11 0.18 -16.89
N ARG A 43 -0.08 -0.19 -16.40
CA ARG A 43 -1.26 -0.49 -17.22
C ARG A 43 -1.67 0.75 -18.02
N HIS A 44 -1.77 1.89 -17.37
CA HIS A 44 -2.17 3.16 -17.98
C HIS A 44 -1.20 3.59 -19.10
N LEU A 45 0.11 3.44 -18.86
CA LEU A 45 1.14 3.75 -19.86
C LEU A 45 1.14 2.76 -21.03
N VAL A 46 0.85 1.48 -20.78
CA VAL A 46 0.73 0.45 -21.83
C VAL A 46 -0.53 0.67 -22.67
N GLU A 47 -1.66 0.97 -22.04
CA GLU A 47 -2.93 1.27 -22.72
C GLU A 47 -2.81 2.52 -23.60
N LYS A 48 -2.06 3.53 -23.14
CA LYS A 48 -1.74 4.73 -23.94
C LYS A 48 -0.69 4.48 -25.04
N GLY A 49 -0.06 3.32 -25.06
CA GLY A 49 1.01 2.98 -26.00
C GLY A 49 2.32 3.74 -25.78
N ILE A 50 2.51 4.31 -24.58
CA ILE A 50 3.71 5.07 -24.21
C ILE A 50 4.86 4.11 -23.86
N VAL A 51 4.54 3.06 -23.10
CA VAL A 51 5.49 2.00 -22.74
C VAL A 51 4.99 0.66 -23.25
N SER A 52 5.91 -0.28 -23.41
CA SER A 52 5.57 -1.65 -23.84
C SER A 52 5.75 -2.62 -22.69
N ARG A 53 4.96 -3.69 -22.64
CA ARG A 53 5.05 -4.70 -21.56
C ARG A 53 6.43 -5.37 -21.48
N GLN A 54 7.19 -5.35 -22.58
CA GLN A 54 8.55 -5.90 -22.63
C GLN A 54 9.61 -4.95 -22.07
N GLN A 55 9.27 -3.68 -21.84
CA GLN A 55 10.19 -2.70 -21.27
C GLN A 55 10.43 -2.94 -19.78
N PRO A 56 11.59 -2.56 -19.26
CA PRO A 56 11.93 -2.70 -17.85
C PRO A 56 11.08 -1.79 -16.95
N ILE A 57 10.77 -2.17 -15.71
CA ILE A 57 10.02 -1.37 -14.73
C ILE A 57 10.64 0.01 -14.52
N TYR A 58 11.96 0.14 -14.68
CA TYR A 58 12.69 1.41 -14.66
C TYR A 58 12.08 2.52 -15.55
N VAL A 59 11.43 2.20 -16.68
CA VAL A 59 10.76 3.26 -17.47
C VAL A 59 9.65 3.95 -16.69
N LEU A 60 8.98 3.27 -15.75
CA LEU A 60 7.96 3.88 -14.88
C LEU A 60 8.57 4.97 -14.00
N CYS A 61 9.78 4.74 -13.48
CA CYS A 61 10.50 5.74 -12.66
C CYS A 61 10.77 7.05 -13.42
N GLN A 62 10.79 7.05 -14.76
CA GLN A 62 10.94 8.28 -15.54
C GLN A 62 9.68 9.18 -15.46
N TYR A 63 8.53 8.60 -15.15
CA TYR A 63 7.25 9.30 -14.99
C TYR A 63 6.96 9.65 -13.52
N ILE A 64 7.67 9.00 -12.60
CA ILE A 64 7.56 9.22 -11.16
C ILE A 64 8.57 10.29 -10.73
N PRO A 65 8.19 11.28 -9.91
CA PRO A 65 9.15 12.25 -9.38
C PRO A 65 10.24 11.60 -8.52
N ALA A 66 11.47 12.08 -8.63
CA ALA A 66 12.64 11.49 -7.97
C ALA A 66 12.52 11.34 -6.44
N ARG A 67 11.70 12.17 -5.78
CA ARG A 67 11.45 12.09 -4.33
C ARG A 67 10.75 10.80 -3.91
N ASP A 68 10.01 10.18 -4.82
CA ASP A 68 9.20 8.99 -4.57
C ASP A 68 9.92 7.70 -5.04
N TRP A 69 11.06 7.83 -5.73
CA TRP A 69 11.83 6.67 -6.21
C TRP A 69 12.27 5.74 -5.08
N VAL A 70 12.66 6.30 -3.94
CA VAL A 70 13.06 5.49 -2.77
C VAL A 70 11.89 4.64 -2.28
N CYS A 71 10.68 5.20 -2.24
CA CYS A 71 9.47 4.46 -1.87
C CYS A 71 9.17 3.36 -2.90
N VAL A 72 9.29 3.68 -4.19
CA VAL A 72 9.09 2.71 -5.29
C VAL A 72 10.07 1.55 -5.20
N GLU A 73 11.36 1.81 -5.00
CA GLU A 73 12.38 0.76 -4.86
C GLU A 73 12.13 -0.12 -3.64
N CYS A 74 11.82 0.46 -2.49
CA CYS A 74 11.47 -0.30 -1.29
C CYS A 74 10.24 -1.19 -1.51
N GLU A 75 9.22 -0.68 -2.19
CA GLU A 75 7.99 -1.42 -2.46
C GLU A 75 8.21 -2.55 -3.47
N LEU A 76 8.98 -2.29 -4.54
CA LEU A 76 9.40 -3.31 -5.50
C LEU A 76 10.20 -4.42 -4.82
N GLU A 77 11.18 -4.08 -3.99
CA GLU A 77 11.99 -5.06 -3.25
C GLU A 77 11.12 -5.90 -2.30
N ARG A 78 10.15 -5.27 -1.61
CA ARG A 78 9.18 -5.95 -0.74
C ARG A 78 8.32 -6.96 -1.49
N CYS A 79 7.98 -6.66 -2.75
CA CYS A 79 7.22 -7.53 -3.64
C CYS A 79 8.13 -8.43 -4.51
N ASN A 80 9.44 -8.42 -4.28
CA ASN A 80 10.44 -9.22 -5.00
C ASN A 80 10.52 -8.90 -6.51
N PHE A 81 10.25 -7.65 -6.88
CA PHE A 81 10.48 -7.10 -8.22
C PHE A 81 11.74 -6.23 -8.23
N LEU A 82 12.40 -6.18 -9.38
CA LEU A 82 13.56 -5.33 -9.61
C LEU A 82 13.24 -4.31 -10.69
N LEU A 83 13.86 -3.12 -10.64
CA LEU A 83 13.71 -2.11 -11.69
C LEU A 83 14.06 -2.60 -13.10
N ARG A 84 14.90 -3.64 -13.21
CA ARG A 84 15.27 -4.28 -14.47
C ARG A 84 14.26 -5.32 -14.97
N ASP A 85 13.36 -5.79 -14.10
CA ASP A 85 12.30 -6.72 -14.50
C ASP A 85 11.35 -6.05 -15.47
N ARG A 86 10.59 -6.84 -16.20
CA ARG A 86 9.71 -6.32 -17.25
C ARG A 86 8.42 -5.78 -16.64
N ILE A 87 7.84 -4.78 -17.28
CA ILE A 87 6.49 -4.30 -16.95
C ILE A 87 5.48 -5.46 -17.02
N ALA A 88 5.65 -6.41 -17.94
CA ALA A 88 4.85 -7.62 -18.02
C ALA A 88 4.92 -8.46 -16.74
N ASP A 89 6.06 -8.50 -16.07
CA ASP A 89 6.28 -9.26 -14.83
C ASP A 89 5.55 -8.59 -13.67
N LEU A 90 5.70 -7.26 -13.57
CA LEU A 90 4.99 -6.41 -12.61
C LEU A 90 3.46 -6.55 -12.74
N MET A 91 2.94 -6.51 -13.96
CA MET A 91 1.50 -6.65 -14.24
C MET A 91 1.01 -8.10 -14.29
N GLY A 92 1.92 -9.08 -14.33
CA GLY A 92 1.61 -10.50 -14.51
C GLY A 92 1.31 -11.23 -13.20
N SER A 93 1.56 -10.60 -12.06
CA SER A 93 1.25 -11.16 -10.74
C SER A 93 -0.22 -11.01 -10.35
N GLU A 94 -0.97 -10.13 -11.00
CA GLU A 94 -2.43 -10.13 -10.97
C GLU A 94 -2.88 -11.15 -12.04
N VAL A 95 -3.49 -12.26 -11.62
CA VAL A 95 -4.09 -13.25 -12.52
C VAL A 95 -4.90 -12.49 -13.57
N TRP A 96 -4.49 -12.59 -14.84
CA TRP A 96 -5.30 -12.14 -15.96
C TRP A 96 -6.51 -13.06 -16.04
N ASP A 97 -7.54 -12.76 -15.25
CA ASP A 97 -8.88 -13.32 -15.41
C ASP A 97 -9.56 -12.54 -16.55
N ASN A 98 -9.03 -12.68 -17.77
CA ASN A 98 -9.72 -12.22 -18.96
C ASN A 98 -9.33 -13.11 -20.15
N ASP A 99 -10.03 -14.25 -20.17
CA ASP A 99 -10.36 -15.21 -21.25
C ASP A 99 -9.24 -16.04 -21.90
#